data_AF-A0A4Y7U6R4-F1
#
_entry.id   AF-A0A4Y7U6R4-F1
#
_cell.length_a   1.000
_cell.length_b   1.000
_cell.length_c   1.000
_cell.angle_alpha   90.00
_cell.angle_beta   90.00
_cell.angle_gamma   90.00
#
_symmetry.space_group_name_H-M   'P 1'
#
loop_
_entity.id
_entity.type
_entity.pdbx_description
1 polymer ?
#
loop_
_entity_poly.entity_id
_entity_poly.type
_entity_poly.pdbx_seq_one_letter_code
_entity_poly.pdbx_strand_id
1 'polypeptide(L)'
;FSESEWRSPKLALTDKERMHFYKSERWCPNYKRYKVHYIFSEPWRYVLRVRPNMITHTKMVDAVLEGEIDRISNYITNHFLRNSMIKIAHGSVNYWRGNNKELKYQNPLDNKQIHTIMDEYYKEKQYLNKESLNSKDKKYNGK
;
A
#
# COMPACT_ATOMS: atom_id res chain seq x y z
N PHE A 1 23.23 -4.06 16.61
CA PHE A 1 23.02 -2.74 15.97
C PHE A 1 24.23 -2.35 15.14
N SER A 2 24.03 -1.65 14.02
CA SER A 2 25.11 -1.01 13.26
C SER A 2 25.53 0.33 13.89
N GLU A 3 26.70 0.85 13.53
CA GLU A 3 27.19 2.14 14.03
C GLU A 3 26.21 3.31 13.77
N SER A 4 25.55 3.33 12.61
CA SER A 4 24.57 4.37 12.27
C SER A 4 23.29 4.25 13.10
N GLU A 5 22.82 3.04 13.38
CA GLU A 5 21.65 2.80 14.23
C GLU A 5 21.98 3.15 15.68
N TRP A 6 23.19 2.85 16.14
CA TRP A 6 23.65 3.13 17.50
C TRP A 6 23.65 4.64 17.83
N ARG A 7 23.97 5.47 16.83
CA ARG A 7 23.92 6.93 16.93
C ARG A 7 22.56 7.53 16.60
N SER A 8 21.61 6.72 16.16
CA SER A 8 20.33 7.23 15.71
C SER A 8 19.46 7.65 16.91
N PRO A 9 18.75 8.81 16.84
CA PRO A 9 17.83 9.22 17.89
C PRO A 9 16.59 8.29 18.00
N LYS A 10 16.39 7.43 17.00
CA LYS A 10 15.32 6.41 16.99
C LYS A 10 15.62 5.25 17.92
N LEU A 11 16.89 5.01 18.23
CA LEU A 11 17.31 3.96 19.16
C LEU A 11 17.22 4.52 20.59
N ALA A 12 16.01 4.51 21.14
CA ALA A 12 15.68 5.02 22.47
C ALA A 12 16.12 4.05 23.59
N LEU A 13 17.40 3.69 23.62
CA LEU A 13 18.00 2.91 24.71
C LEU A 13 18.43 3.83 25.84
N THR A 14 18.09 3.47 27.07
CA THR A 14 18.60 4.13 28.27
C THR A 14 20.10 3.85 28.43
N ASP A 15 20.82 4.70 29.17
CA ASP A 15 22.25 4.50 29.42
C ASP A 15 22.54 3.15 30.10
N LYS A 16 21.65 2.70 30.98
CA LYS A 16 21.73 1.38 31.63
C LYS A 16 21.65 0.25 30.62
N GLU A 17 20.76 0.35 29.64
CA GLU A 17 20.61 -0.67 28.59
C GLU A 17 21.81 -0.67 27.64
N ARG A 18 22.39 0.50 27.36
CA ARG A 18 23.60 0.61 26.52
C ARG A 18 24.81 -0.10 27.10
N MET A 19 24.94 -0.17 28.43
CA MET A 19 26.03 -0.88 29.11
C MET A 19 26.02 -2.39 28.83
N HIS A 20 24.89 -2.96 28.42
CA HIS A 20 24.77 -4.36 28.07
C HIS A 20 25.11 -4.66 26.62
N PHE A 21 25.70 -3.71 25.88
CA PHE A 21 26.19 -3.93 24.53
C PHE A 21 27.70 -3.72 24.45
N TYR A 22 28.39 -4.60 23.73
CA TYR A 22 29.80 -4.45 23.41
C TYR A 22 30.02 -4.25 21.92
N LYS A 23 31.10 -3.55 21.58
CA LYS A 23 31.49 -3.27 20.21
C LYS A 23 32.23 -4.49 19.63
N SER A 24 31.78 -4.98 18.48
CA SER A 24 32.38 -6.10 17.76
C SER A 24 32.52 -5.76 16.28
N GLU A 25 33.65 -6.15 15.68
CA GLU A 25 33.87 -6.00 14.25
C GLU A 25 33.60 -7.31 13.53
N ARG A 26 32.86 -7.25 12.42
CA ARG A 26 32.56 -8.42 11.57
C ARG A 26 32.86 -8.07 10.12
N TRP A 27 33.51 -8.98 9.42
CA TRP A 27 33.66 -8.89 7.97
C TRP A 27 32.29 -8.96 7.28
N CYS A 28 31.97 -7.97 6.44
CA CYS A 28 30.72 -7.93 5.70
C CYS A 28 30.97 -8.26 4.22
N PRO A 29 30.56 -9.45 3.72
CA PRO A 29 30.80 -9.86 2.34
C PRO A 29 30.19 -8.90 1.31
N ASN A 30 28.98 -8.40 1.57
CA ASN A 30 28.24 -7.51 0.66
C ASN A 30 28.99 -6.20 0.36
N TYR A 31 29.79 -5.71 1.30
CA TYR A 31 30.53 -4.45 1.17
C TYR A 31 32.04 -4.65 1.14
N LYS A 32 32.52 -5.90 1.19
CA LYS A 32 33.95 -6.29 1.24
C LYS A 32 34.77 -5.46 2.24
N ARG A 33 34.21 -5.23 3.43
CA ARG A 33 34.88 -4.47 4.51
C ARG A 33 34.43 -4.92 5.88
N TYR A 34 35.25 -4.64 6.89
CA TYR A 34 34.86 -4.77 8.30
C TYR A 34 33.80 -3.73 8.65
N LYS A 35 32.77 -4.16 9.37
CA LYS A 35 31.73 -3.29 9.94
C LYS A 35 31.65 -3.49 11.44
N VAL A 36 31.48 -2.38 12.13
CA VAL A 36 31.22 -2.33 13.56
C VAL A 36 29.76 -2.67 13.81
N HIS A 37 29.55 -3.60 14.73
CA HIS A 37 28.26 -3.96 15.29
C HIS A 37 28.30 -3.91 16.82
N TYR A 38 27.24 -3.40 17.43
CA TYR A 38 27.01 -3.50 18.87
C TYR A 38 26.18 -4.76 19.15
N ILE A 39 26.75 -5.68 19.92
CA ILE A 39 26.18 -6.99 20.25
C ILE A 39 25.83 -7.00 21.74
N PHE A 40 24.69 -7.57 22.06
CA PHE A 40 24.22 -7.69 23.43
C PHE A 40 25.04 -8.72 24.21
N SER A 41 25.54 -8.36 25.41
CA SER A 41 26.50 -9.13 26.19
C SER A 41 25.89 -10.20 27.08
N GLU A 42 24.60 -10.07 27.44
CA GLU A 42 23.95 -10.94 28.42
C GLU A 42 22.78 -11.74 27.82
N PRO A 43 22.97 -12.52 26.73
CA PRO A 43 21.87 -13.18 26.02
C PRO A 43 21.02 -14.10 26.91
N TRP A 44 21.55 -14.56 28.04
CA TRP A 44 20.84 -15.37 29.04
C TRP A 44 19.89 -14.58 29.95
N ARG A 45 20.04 -13.25 30.03
CA ARG A 45 19.24 -12.41 30.95
C ARG A 45 17.83 -12.16 30.46
N TYR A 46 17.62 -12.13 29.15
CA TYR A 46 16.31 -11.94 28.55
C TYR A 46 15.84 -13.24 27.91
N VAL A 47 14.94 -13.94 28.60
CA VAL A 47 14.22 -15.08 28.01
C VAL A 47 12.99 -14.55 27.29
N LEU A 48 12.86 -14.84 26.01
CA LEU A 48 11.62 -14.60 25.26
C LEU A 48 10.50 -15.38 25.94
N ARG A 49 9.67 -14.69 26.73
CA ARG A 49 8.48 -15.30 27.33
C ARG A 49 7.37 -15.31 26.31
N VAL A 50 7.21 -16.42 25.61
CA VAL A 50 5.98 -16.69 24.85
C VAL A 50 4.86 -16.89 25.87
N ARG A 51 4.02 -15.87 26.07
CA ARG A 51 2.80 -16.01 26.85
C ARG A 51 1.81 -16.85 26.02
N PRO A 52 1.28 -17.96 26.55
CA PRO A 52 0.23 -18.69 25.85
C PRO A 52 -0.99 -17.77 25.73
N ASN A 53 -1.61 -17.71 24.55
CA ASN A 53 -2.89 -17.05 24.29
C ASN A 53 -2.90 -15.50 24.29
N MET A 54 -2.08 -14.85 23.46
CA MET A 54 -2.32 -13.44 23.10
C MET A 54 -3.10 -13.32 21.78
N ILE A 55 -4.22 -14.03 21.69
CA ILE A 55 -5.26 -13.80 20.67
C ILE A 55 -6.53 -13.53 21.47
N THR A 56 -6.77 -12.27 21.82
CA THR A 56 -7.98 -11.88 22.58
C THR A 56 -9.24 -11.95 21.73
N HIS A 57 -9.10 -12.00 20.40
CA HIS A 57 -10.20 -11.98 19.45
C HIS A 57 -9.97 -12.99 18.33
N THR A 58 -10.91 -13.90 18.14
CA THR A 58 -10.98 -14.77 16.96
C THR A 58 -11.53 -13.97 15.78
N LYS A 59 -10.73 -13.78 14.73
CA LYS A 59 -11.23 -13.24 13.45
C LYS A 59 -12.26 -14.25 12.91
N MET A 60 -13.51 -13.83 12.71
CA MET A 60 -14.49 -14.65 11.99
C MET A 60 -14.01 -14.79 10.54
N VAL A 61 -13.76 -16.01 10.10
CA VAL A 61 -13.32 -16.34 8.74
C VAL A 61 -14.54 -16.87 8.00
N ASP A 62 -14.97 -16.15 6.97
CA ASP A 62 -15.95 -16.66 6.02
C ASP A 62 -15.21 -17.42 4.92
N ALA A 63 -15.34 -18.74 4.95
CA ALA A 63 -14.65 -19.63 4.02
C ALA A 63 -15.06 -19.39 2.55
N VAL A 64 -16.29 -18.92 2.31
CA VAL A 64 -16.77 -18.63 0.95
C VAL A 64 -16.08 -17.38 0.42
N LEU A 65 -16.05 -16.31 1.21
CA LEU A 65 -15.42 -15.05 0.82
C LEU A 65 -13.91 -15.19 0.62
N GLU A 66 -13.20 -15.89 1.50
CA GLU A 66 -11.77 -16.13 1.33
C GLU A 66 -11.49 -16.97 0.07
N GLY A 67 -12.32 -17.97 -0.21
CA GLY A 67 -12.23 -18.77 -1.43
C GLY A 67 -12.41 -17.94 -2.71
N GLU A 68 -13.34 -16.98 -2.70
CA GLU A 68 -13.52 -16.05 -3.82
C GLU A 68 -12.33 -15.08 -3.99
N ILE A 69 -11.80 -14.55 -2.88
CA ILE A 69 -10.61 -13.69 -2.90
C ILE A 69 -9.42 -14.44 -3.49
N ASP A 70 -9.20 -15.67 -3.06
CA ASP A 70 -8.11 -16.51 -3.55
C ASP A 70 -8.28 -16.84 -5.02
N ARG A 71 -9.50 -17.16 -5.46
CA ARG A 71 -9.80 -17.39 -6.88
C ARG A 71 -9.45 -16.17 -7.73
N ILE A 72 -9.84 -14.96 -7.29
CA ILE A 72 -9.53 -13.71 -8.00
C ILE A 72 -8.03 -13.42 -7.98
N SER A 73 -7.36 -13.62 -6.83
CA SER A 73 -5.92 -13.42 -6.68
C SER A 73 -5.10 -14.35 -7.58
N ASN A 74 -5.48 -15.63 -7.62
CA ASN A 74 -4.88 -16.64 -8.49
C ASN A 74 -5.05 -16.27 -9.96
N TYR A 75 -6.24 -15.81 -10.34
CA TYR A 75 -6.49 -15.33 -11.70
C TYR A 75 -5.60 -14.13 -12.05
N ILE A 76 -5.53 -13.10 -11.19
CA ILE A 76 -4.66 -11.93 -11.40
C ILE A 76 -3.19 -12.33 -11.54
N THR A 77 -2.74 -13.31 -10.74
CA THR A 77 -1.35 -13.76 -10.71
C THR A 77 -1.00 -14.61 -11.93
N ASN A 78 -1.81 -15.64 -12.23
CA ASN A 78 -1.58 -16.54 -13.37
C ASN A 78 -1.64 -15.80 -14.71
N HIS A 79 -2.44 -14.74 -14.78
CA HIS A 79 -2.57 -13.91 -15.98
C HIS A 79 -1.73 -12.61 -15.92
N PHE A 80 -0.85 -12.46 -14.92
CA PHE A 80 0.06 -11.32 -14.75
C PHE A 80 -0.63 -9.93 -14.85
N LEU A 81 -1.89 -9.82 -14.44
CA LEU A 81 -2.74 -8.64 -14.67
C LEU A 81 -2.36 -7.43 -13.81
N ARG A 82 -1.52 -7.64 -12.80
CA ARG A 82 -1.16 -6.62 -11.81
C ARG A 82 -0.55 -5.37 -12.42
N ASN A 83 0.37 -5.51 -13.37
CA ASN A 83 1.02 -4.36 -14.02
C ASN A 83 0.05 -3.57 -14.90
N SER A 84 -0.83 -4.27 -15.61
CA SER A 84 -1.88 -3.69 -16.43
C SER A 84 -2.85 -2.87 -15.57
N MET A 85 -3.26 -3.43 -14.42
CA MET A 85 -4.08 -2.74 -13.41
C MET A 85 -3.34 -1.63 -12.66
N ILE A 86 -2.03 -1.48 -12.78
CA ILE A 86 -1.33 -0.31 -12.23
C ILE A 86 -1.29 0.81 -13.27
N LYS A 87 -1.14 0.42 -14.53
CA LYS A 87 -0.96 1.35 -15.64
C LYS A 87 -2.21 2.20 -15.90
N ILE A 88 -3.40 1.62 -15.98
CA ILE A 88 -4.61 2.42 -16.27
C ILE A 88 -4.98 3.27 -15.02
N ALA A 89 -4.46 2.95 -13.83
CA ALA A 89 -4.67 3.72 -12.59
C ALA A 89 -3.87 4.99 -12.55
N HIS A 90 -2.66 4.92 -13.04
CA HIS A 90 -1.64 5.90 -12.68
C HIS A 90 -0.92 6.45 -13.90
N GLY A 91 -1.33 6.07 -15.10
CA GLY A 91 -0.69 6.45 -16.36
C GLY A 91 0.65 5.77 -16.62
N SER A 92 1.31 5.26 -15.57
CA SER A 92 2.65 4.68 -15.65
C SER A 92 2.88 3.57 -14.61
N VAL A 93 3.63 2.54 -15.02
CA VAL A 93 4.01 1.41 -14.18
C VAL A 93 5.35 1.72 -13.53
N ASN A 94 5.31 2.19 -12.29
CA ASN A 94 6.52 2.35 -11.47
C ASN A 94 6.75 1.09 -10.63
N TYR A 95 7.92 0.45 -10.76
CA TYR A 95 8.29 -0.75 -9.99
C TYR A 95 8.13 -0.56 -8.48
N TRP A 96 8.44 0.63 -7.97
CA TRP A 96 8.25 1.02 -6.57
C TRP A 96 6.79 1.12 -6.13
N ARG A 97 5.85 1.30 -7.08
CA ARG A 97 4.40 1.36 -6.84
C ARG A 97 3.72 0.00 -6.97
N GLY A 98 4.35 -0.98 -7.62
CA GLY A 98 3.74 -2.29 -7.91
C GLY A 98 3.68 -3.26 -6.73
N ASN A 99 4.50 -3.04 -5.71
CA ASN A 99 4.54 -3.86 -4.50
C ASN A 99 3.52 -3.45 -3.44
N ASN A 100 2.86 -2.30 -3.60
CA ASN A 100 1.79 -1.89 -2.69
C ASN A 100 0.48 -2.60 -3.08
N LYS A 101 -0.14 -3.26 -2.09
CA LYS A 101 -1.61 -3.38 -2.01
C LYS A 101 -2.15 -1.94 -2.13
N GLU A 102 -3.03 -1.53 -3.02
CA GLU A 102 -4.11 -2.12 -3.83
C GLU A 102 -4.39 -1.17 -5.00
N LEU A 103 -5.03 -1.61 -6.12
CA LEU A 103 -6.02 -0.76 -6.83
C LEU A 103 -7.01 -1.54 -7.71
N LYS A 104 -8.31 -1.25 -7.53
CA LYS A 104 -9.47 -1.74 -8.30
C LYS A 104 -10.01 -0.73 -9.33
N TYR A 105 -9.39 0.42 -9.54
CA TYR A 105 -9.94 1.47 -10.41
C TYR A 105 -8.85 2.29 -11.10
N GLN A 106 -9.20 2.79 -12.29
CA GLN A 106 -8.29 3.38 -13.27
C GLN A 106 -8.83 4.75 -13.77
N ASN A 107 -8.05 5.83 -13.78
CA ASN A 107 -8.58 7.21 -13.89
C ASN A 107 -8.89 7.65 -15.34
N PRO A 108 -10.15 7.99 -15.70
CA PRO A 108 -10.53 8.44 -17.05
C PRO A 108 -10.07 9.86 -17.40
N LEU A 109 -9.49 10.57 -16.45
CA LEU A 109 -8.97 11.94 -16.60
C LEU A 109 -7.45 11.97 -16.64
N ASP A 110 -6.82 10.81 -16.56
CA ASP A 110 -5.37 10.74 -16.50
C ASP A 110 -4.77 11.33 -17.78
N ASN A 111 -3.91 12.33 -17.62
CA ASN A 111 -3.25 13.09 -18.70
C ASN A 111 -4.18 13.89 -19.64
N LYS A 112 -5.46 14.11 -19.30
CA LYS A 112 -6.33 15.00 -20.09
C LYS A 112 -5.94 16.47 -19.91
N GLN A 113 -5.94 17.25 -21.00
CA GLN A 113 -5.74 18.70 -20.94
C GLN A 113 -6.99 19.38 -20.38
N ILE A 114 -6.78 20.38 -19.51
CA ILE A 114 -7.85 20.98 -18.70
C ILE A 114 -8.99 21.53 -19.56
N HIS A 115 -8.67 22.20 -20.66
CA HIS A 115 -9.69 22.82 -21.51
C HIS A 115 -10.61 21.79 -22.18
N THR A 116 -10.05 20.65 -22.61
CA THR A 116 -10.81 19.59 -23.28
C THR A 116 -11.80 18.94 -22.33
N ILE A 117 -11.41 18.77 -21.06
CA ILE A 117 -12.30 18.28 -20.00
C ILE A 117 -13.45 19.27 -19.77
N MET A 118 -13.17 20.58 -19.84
CA MET A 118 -14.20 21.62 -19.68
C MET A 118 -15.20 21.62 -20.83
N ASP A 119 -14.74 21.43 -22.06
CA ASP A 119 -15.61 21.40 -23.23
C ASP A 119 -16.53 20.17 -23.24
N GLU A 120 -16.00 18.99 -22.88
CA GLU A 120 -16.79 17.76 -22.69
C GLU A 120 -17.91 18.00 -21.66
N TYR A 121 -17.57 18.65 -20.55
CA TYR A 121 -18.51 18.92 -19.46
C TYR A 121 -19.61 19.91 -19.82
N TYR A 122 -19.28 21.00 -20.53
CA TYR A 122 -20.30 21.97 -20.94
C TYR A 122 -21.24 21.40 -21.99
N LYS A 123 -20.75 20.52 -22.87
CA LYS A 123 -21.59 19.82 -23.85
C LYS A 123 -22.58 18.89 -23.14
N GLU A 124 -22.10 18.02 -22.25
CA GLU A 124 -22.98 17.12 -21.48
C GLU A 124 -24.06 17.89 -20.71
N LYS A 125 -23.70 19.02 -20.08
CA LYS A 125 -24.64 19.89 -19.34
C LYS A 125 -25.71 20.51 -20.23
N GLN A 126 -25.38 20.83 -21.48
CA GLN A 126 -26.35 21.35 -22.44
C GLN A 126 -27.32 20.27 -22.92
N TYR A 127 -26.84 19.04 -23.18
CA TYR A 127 -27.70 17.93 -23.57
C TYR A 127 -28.74 17.61 -22.49
N LEU A 128 -28.31 17.52 -21.23
CA LEU A 128 -29.20 17.23 -20.11
C LEU A 128 -30.24 18.35 -19.87
N ASN A 129 -29.84 19.63 -20.01
CA ASN A 129 -30.77 20.75 -19.92
C ASN A 129 -31.83 20.71 -21.03
N LYS A 130 -31.42 20.34 -22.25
CA LYS A 130 -32.31 20.24 -23.40
C LYS A 130 -33.30 19.08 -23.27
N GLU A 131 -32.87 17.93 -22.75
CA GLU A 131 -33.77 16.81 -22.42
C GLU A 131 -34.79 17.18 -21.34
N SER A 132 -34.40 17.96 -20.34
CA SER A 132 -35.28 18.38 -19.25
C SER A 132 -36.39 19.35 -19.68
N LEU A 133 -36.12 20.24 -20.64
CA LEU A 133 -37.11 21.14 -21.24
C LEU A 133 -38.08 20.36 -22.13
N ASN A 134 -37.56 19.48 -22.98
CA ASN A 134 -38.36 18.60 -23.84
C ASN A 134 -39.29 17.66 -23.04
N SER A 135 -38.89 17.26 -21.82
CA SER A 135 -39.74 16.47 -20.94
C SER A 135 -40.87 17.27 -20.28
N LYS A 136 -40.70 18.58 -20.06
CA LYS A 136 -41.74 19.45 -19.48
C LYS A 136 -42.81 19.78 -20.52
N ASP A 137 -42.41 20.08 -21.75
CA ASP A 137 -43.34 20.42 -22.83
C ASP A 137 -44.26 19.24 -23.21
N LYS A 138 -43.75 18.00 -23.10
CA LYS A 138 -44.57 16.78 -23.28
C LYS A 138 -45.58 16.54 -22.14
N LYS A 139 -45.35 17.10 -20.95
CA LYS A 139 -46.23 16.92 -19.79
C LYS A 139 -47.40 17.91 -19.78
N TYR A 140 -47.23 19.07 -20.42
CA TYR A 140 -48.29 20.09 -20.56
C TYR A 140 -49.18 19.89 -21.81
N ASN A 141 -48.71 19.17 -22.83
CA ASN A 141 -49.48 18.89 -24.05
C ASN A 141 -50.17 17.52 -24.07
N GLY A 142 -50.33 16.88 -22.90
CA GLY A 142 -50.78 15.50 -22.75
C GLY A 142 -51.93 15.30 -21.76
N LYS A 143 -52.90 16.22 -21.72
CA LYS A 143 -54.33 15.98 -21.40
C LYS A 143 -55.14 17.24 -21.61
#